data_AF-A0A843SWP9-F1
#
_entry.id   AF-A0A843SWP9-F1
#
_cell.length_a   1.000
_cell.length_b   1.000
_cell.length_c   1.000
_cell.angle_alpha   90.00
_cell.angle_beta   90.00
_cell.angle_gamma   90.00
#
_symmetry.space_group_name_H-M   'P 1'
#
loop_
_entity.id
_entity.type
_entity.pdbx_description
1 polymer ?
#
loop_
_entity_poly.entity_id
_entity_poly.type
_entity_poly.pdbx_seq_one_letter_code
_entity_poly.pdbx_strand_id
1 'polypeptide(L)'
;MLARLLRVPALRCLWTKFPIGSAALRARHDIDPRPHYRFGVWEGAELARALGIPRITVCEFGVAGGRGLLALERIAEETEGATGVGVDVVGFDSGQGLPPPRDYRDVPHFWATGNYKMDEQALRRQLRRAHLV
;
A
#
# COMPACT_ATOMS: atom_id res chain seq x y z
N MET A 1 25.93 8.70 8.62
CA MET A 1 26.23 7.28 8.95
C MET A 1 25.20 6.31 8.37
N LEU A 2 23.89 6.53 8.60
CA LEU A 2 22.81 5.66 8.10
C LEU A 2 22.79 5.44 6.56
N ALA A 3 23.01 6.52 5.79
CA ALA A 3 23.02 6.46 4.33
C ALA A 3 24.10 5.54 3.73
N ARG A 4 25.20 5.29 4.46
CA ARG A 4 26.26 4.37 4.04
C ARG A 4 25.85 2.90 4.23
N LEU A 5 25.09 2.57 5.27
CA LEU A 5 24.57 1.23 5.53
C LEU A 5 23.46 0.84 4.54
N LEU A 6 22.61 1.79 4.14
CA LEU A 6 21.56 1.60 3.13
C LEU A 6 22.12 1.27 1.73
N ARG A 7 23.40 1.55 1.46
CA ARG A 7 24.07 1.20 0.20
C ARG A 7 24.50 -0.26 0.11
N VAL A 8 24.46 -1.01 1.20
CA VAL A 8 24.77 -2.45 1.20
C VAL A 8 23.46 -3.21 0.93
N PRO A 9 23.29 -3.86 -0.24
CA PRO A 9 22.01 -4.45 -0.64
C PRO A 9 21.46 -5.49 0.35
N ALA A 10 22.35 -6.30 0.95
CA ALA A 10 21.97 -7.33 1.91
C ALA A 10 21.39 -6.74 3.20
N LEU A 11 21.97 -5.65 3.71
CA LEU A 11 21.48 -4.96 4.91
C LEU A 11 20.14 -4.28 4.65
N ARG A 12 19.98 -3.65 3.47
CA ARG A 12 18.70 -3.07 3.05
C ARG A 12 17.61 -4.13 2.94
N CYS A 13 17.89 -5.27 2.31
CA CYS A 13 16.96 -6.38 2.17
C CYS A 13 16.52 -6.94 3.54
N LEU A 14 17.46 -7.14 4.47
CA LEU A 14 17.15 -7.60 5.82
C LEU A 14 16.28 -6.58 6.57
N TRP A 15 16.59 -5.29 6.44
CA TRP A 15 15.84 -4.23 7.11
C TRP A 15 14.45 -4.02 6.52
N THR A 16 14.25 -4.24 5.22
CA THR A 16 12.90 -4.25 4.62
C THR A 16 12.05 -5.43 5.09
N LYS A 17 12.67 -6.57 5.44
CA LYS A 17 11.97 -7.73 6.01
C LYS A 17 11.60 -7.54 7.48
N PHE A 18 12.46 -6.84 8.23
CA PHE A 18 12.24 -6.49 9.63
C PHE A 18 12.27 -4.97 9.78
N PRO A 19 11.17 -4.27 9.41
CA PRO A 19 11.14 -2.81 9.30
C PRO A 19 11.14 -2.15 10.68
N ILE A 20 12.33 -2.00 11.26
CA ILE A 20 12.61 -1.35 12.54
C ILE A 20 12.85 0.15 12.32
N GLY A 21 12.32 0.99 13.19
CA GLY A 21 12.47 2.44 13.15
C GLY A 21 11.13 3.18 13.15
N SER A 22 11.16 4.51 13.25
CA SER A 22 9.94 5.32 13.20
C SER A 22 9.26 5.23 11.83
N ALA A 23 7.95 5.47 11.78
CA ALA A 23 7.19 5.52 10.53
C ALA A 23 7.83 6.50 9.53
N ALA A 24 8.25 7.68 10.01
CA ALA A 24 8.94 8.70 9.23
C ALA A 24 10.27 8.20 8.61
N LEU A 25 11.12 7.55 9.42
CA LEU A 25 12.41 7.02 8.94
C LEU A 25 12.17 5.96 7.85
N ARG A 26 11.20 5.07 8.09
CA ARG A 26 10.88 3.98 7.17
C ARG A 26 10.29 4.49 5.85
N ALA A 27 9.48 5.54 5.89
CA ALA A 27 8.94 6.18 4.69
C ALA A 27 10.04 6.87 3.87
N ARG A 28 10.93 7.61 4.51
CA ARG A 28 12.01 8.38 3.84
C ARG A 28 13.12 7.53 3.23
N HIS A 29 13.27 6.28 3.68
CA HIS A 29 14.37 5.40 3.29
C HIS A 29 13.93 4.07 2.66
N ASP A 30 12.66 3.96 2.24
CA ASP A 30 12.08 2.76 1.64
C ASP A 30 12.26 1.48 2.49
N ILE A 31 12.18 1.61 3.83
CA ILE A 31 12.34 0.49 4.75
C ILE A 31 10.94 -0.12 5.01
N ASP A 32 10.45 -0.84 4.01
CA ASP A 32 9.18 -1.57 4.08
C ASP A 32 9.11 -2.70 3.04
N PRO A 33 8.28 -3.74 3.22
CA PRO A 33 7.95 -4.67 2.14
C PRO A 33 7.23 -4.02 0.95
N ARG A 34 6.52 -2.91 1.16
CA ARG A 34 5.78 -2.13 0.14
C ARG A 34 6.13 -0.64 0.25
N PRO A 35 7.37 -0.24 -0.09
CA PRO A 35 7.84 1.13 0.15
C PRO A 35 7.04 2.17 -0.65
N HIS A 36 6.62 1.82 -1.87
CA HIS A 36 5.78 2.66 -2.72
C HIS A 36 4.40 2.93 -2.13
N TYR A 37 3.81 1.97 -1.40
CA TYR A 37 2.57 2.21 -0.65
C TYR A 37 2.83 3.13 0.54
N ARG A 38 3.90 2.85 1.32
CA ARG A 38 4.22 3.66 2.50
C ARG A 38 4.50 5.12 2.14
N PHE A 39 5.28 5.36 1.08
CA PHE A 39 5.62 6.70 0.65
C PHE A 39 4.37 7.53 0.37
N GLY A 40 3.43 7.02 -0.43
CA GLY A 40 2.20 7.76 -0.77
C GLY A 40 1.33 8.07 0.46
N VAL A 41 1.12 7.09 1.35
CA VAL A 41 0.33 7.29 2.57
C VAL A 41 1.01 8.31 3.50
N TRP A 42 2.33 8.20 3.67
CA TRP A 42 3.09 9.07 4.55
C TRP A 42 3.10 10.53 4.07
N GLU A 43 3.43 10.77 2.81
CA GLU A 43 3.45 12.13 2.25
C GLU A 43 2.06 12.77 2.25
N GLY A 44 1.02 11.99 1.97
CA GLY A 44 -0.38 12.45 2.06
C GLY A 44 -0.77 12.87 3.48
N ALA A 45 -0.39 12.07 4.48
CA ALA A 45 -0.67 12.37 5.89
C ALA A 45 0.17 13.54 6.43
N GLU A 46 1.45 13.65 6.05
CA GLU A 46 2.28 14.79 6.44
C GLU A 46 1.75 16.10 5.84
N LEU A 47 1.31 16.09 4.58
CA LEU A 47 0.67 17.24 3.95
C LEU A 47 -0.64 17.60 4.65
N ALA A 48 -1.49 16.60 4.93
CA ALA A 48 -2.74 16.82 5.67
C ALA A 48 -2.48 17.43 7.05
N ARG A 49 -1.46 16.93 7.78
CA ARG A 49 -1.04 17.49 9.07
C ARG A 49 -0.63 18.95 8.93
N ALA A 50 0.19 19.28 7.92
CA ALA A 50 0.63 20.65 7.66
C ALA A 50 -0.53 21.60 7.32
N LEU A 51 -1.57 21.09 6.66
CA LEU A 51 -2.79 21.83 6.29
C LEU A 51 -3.86 21.84 7.40
N GLY A 52 -3.65 21.15 8.52
CA GLY A 52 -4.65 21.02 9.58
C GLY A 52 -5.85 20.13 9.21
N ILE A 53 -5.72 19.27 8.20
CA ILE A 53 -6.73 18.31 7.78
C ILE A 53 -6.66 17.08 8.71
N PRO A 54 -7.72 16.75 9.45
CA PRO A 54 -7.65 15.73 10.51
C PRO A 54 -7.68 14.29 9.97
N ARG A 55 -8.11 14.08 8.73
CA ARG A 55 -8.34 12.74 8.16
C ARG A 55 -8.19 12.73 6.64
N ILE A 56 -7.63 11.66 6.11
CA ILE A 56 -7.53 11.38 4.68
C ILE A 56 -8.08 9.99 4.36
N THR A 57 -8.40 9.74 3.10
CA THR A 57 -8.75 8.41 2.59
C THR A 57 -7.75 8.00 1.54
N VAL A 58 -7.24 6.78 1.66
CA VAL A 58 -6.32 6.17 0.68
C VAL A 58 -7.08 5.09 -0.08
N CYS A 59 -7.05 5.19 -1.39
CA CYS A 59 -7.78 4.30 -2.30
C CYS A 59 -6.81 3.42 -3.10
N GLU A 60 -7.01 2.11 -3.08
CA GLU A 60 -6.38 1.15 -4.00
C GLU A 60 -7.37 0.81 -5.12
N PHE A 61 -6.95 0.99 -6.37
CA PHE A 61 -7.74 0.58 -7.54
C PHE A 61 -7.09 -0.67 -8.17
N GLY A 62 -7.82 -1.78 -8.17
CA GLY A 62 -7.28 -3.09 -8.52
C GLY A 62 -6.55 -3.72 -7.33
N VAL A 63 -7.31 -4.45 -6.51
CA VAL A 63 -6.87 -5.10 -5.27
C VAL A 63 -6.32 -6.50 -5.53
N ALA A 64 -6.86 -7.20 -6.53
CA ALA A 64 -6.49 -8.57 -6.89
C ALA A 64 -6.47 -9.51 -5.67
N GLY A 65 -5.32 -10.12 -5.35
CA GLY A 65 -5.17 -11.00 -4.18
C GLY A 65 -5.12 -10.30 -2.82
N GLY A 66 -5.31 -8.97 -2.74
CA GLY A 66 -5.47 -8.24 -1.47
C GLY A 66 -4.20 -7.95 -0.66
N ARG A 67 -3.03 -8.38 -1.14
CA ARG A 67 -1.75 -8.14 -0.44
C ARG A 67 -1.37 -6.65 -0.35
N GLY A 68 -1.84 -5.82 -1.28
CA GLY A 68 -1.66 -4.38 -1.24
C GLY A 68 -2.53 -3.76 -0.15
N LEU A 69 -3.83 -4.05 -0.18
CA LEU A 69 -4.82 -3.61 0.81
C LEU A 69 -4.43 -3.95 2.25
N LEU A 70 -3.97 -5.18 2.51
CA LEU A 70 -3.48 -5.59 3.83
C LEU A 70 -2.23 -4.79 4.27
N ALA A 71 -1.36 -4.45 3.32
CA ALA A 71 -0.23 -3.58 3.61
C ALA A 71 -0.68 -2.15 3.92
N LEU A 72 -1.69 -1.63 3.22
CA LEU A 72 -2.29 -0.32 3.50
C LEU A 72 -2.87 -0.24 4.91
N GLU A 73 -3.56 -1.27 5.41
CA GLU A 73 -4.08 -1.26 6.79
C GLU A 73 -2.98 -1.00 7.82
N ARG A 74 -1.90 -1.78 7.74
CA ARG A 74 -0.76 -1.64 8.65
C ARG A 74 -0.09 -0.27 8.49
N ILE A 75 0.12 0.17 7.24
CA ILE A 75 0.77 1.46 6.98
C ILE A 75 -0.10 2.62 7.49
N ALA A 76 -1.42 2.54 7.33
CA ALA A 76 -2.38 3.52 7.85
C ALA A 76 -2.29 3.61 9.37
N GLU A 77 -2.38 2.48 10.09
CA GLU A 77 -2.24 2.44 11.56
C GLU A 77 -0.95 3.09 12.06
N GLU A 78 0.19 2.75 11.43
CA GLU A 78 1.49 3.33 11.80
C GLU A 78 1.60 4.82 11.48
N THR A 79 0.97 5.27 10.39
CA THR A 79 0.99 6.68 9.96
C THR A 79 0.08 7.52 10.84
N GLU A 80 -1.10 7.02 11.21
CA GLU A 80 -2.00 7.64 12.18
C GLU A 80 -1.29 7.88 13.51
N GLY A 81 -0.63 6.85 14.04
CA GLY A 81 0.10 6.95 15.32
C GLY A 81 1.27 7.94 15.29
N ALA A 82 1.89 8.15 14.12
CA ALA A 82 3.03 9.05 13.98
C ALA A 82 2.66 10.50 13.63
N THR A 83 1.54 10.71 12.94
CA THR A 83 1.14 12.04 12.41
C THR A 83 -0.04 12.65 13.14
N GLY A 84 -0.88 11.83 13.79
CA GLY A 84 -2.17 12.24 14.36
C GLY A 84 -3.28 12.43 13.32
N VAL A 85 -3.01 12.24 12.03
CA VAL A 85 -4.00 12.33 10.95
C VAL A 85 -4.65 10.96 10.77
N GLY A 86 -5.98 10.88 10.82
CA GLY A 86 -6.73 9.66 10.53
C GLY A 86 -6.56 9.22 9.08
N VAL A 87 -6.48 7.91 8.84
CA VAL A 87 -6.26 7.32 7.50
C VAL A 87 -7.28 6.21 7.26
N ASP A 88 -8.31 6.51 6.48
CA ASP A 88 -9.24 5.49 6.01
C ASP A 88 -8.65 4.75 4.80
N VAL A 89 -8.91 3.45 4.69
CA VAL A 89 -8.38 2.60 3.61
C VAL A 89 -9.55 2.00 2.84
N VAL A 90 -9.58 2.23 1.53
CA VAL A 90 -10.60 1.69 0.64
C VAL A 90 -9.94 0.97 -0.53
N GLY A 91 -10.38 -0.25 -0.81
CA GLY A 91 -9.95 -1.01 -1.99
C GLY A 91 -11.12 -1.15 -2.96
N PHE A 92 -10.90 -0.89 -4.24
CA PHE A 92 -11.89 -1.05 -5.30
C PHE A 92 -11.45 -2.18 -6.24
N ASP A 93 -12.25 -3.25 -6.32
CA ASP A 93 -12.01 -4.32 -7.28
C ASP A 93 -13.31 -5.05 -7.63
N SER A 94 -13.48 -5.42 -8.90
CA SER A 94 -14.63 -6.23 -9.33
C SER A 94 -14.63 -7.65 -8.74
N GLY A 95 -13.46 -8.13 -8.31
CA GLY A 95 -13.18 -9.50 -7.91
C GLY A 95 -13.22 -10.54 -9.02
N GLN A 96 -13.69 -10.17 -10.22
CA GLN A 96 -13.84 -11.08 -11.36
C GLN A 96 -12.56 -11.21 -12.21
N GLY A 97 -11.52 -10.43 -11.89
CA GLY A 97 -10.29 -10.33 -12.68
C GLY A 97 -10.41 -9.30 -13.79
N LEU A 98 -9.38 -9.24 -14.64
CA LEU A 98 -9.30 -8.24 -15.72
C LEU A 98 -10.47 -8.42 -16.71
N PRO A 99 -11.12 -7.32 -17.14
CA PRO A 99 -12.13 -7.38 -18.20
C PRO A 99 -11.48 -7.73 -19.55
N PRO A 100 -12.28 -8.08 -20.58
CA PRO A 100 -11.76 -8.21 -21.93
C PRO A 100 -11.05 -6.94 -22.40
N PRO A 101 -9.89 -7.07 -23.08
CA PRO A 101 -9.14 -5.91 -23.55
C PRO A 101 -9.96 -5.15 -24.61
N ARG A 102 -9.94 -3.83 -24.52
CA ARG A 102 -10.64 -2.93 -25.45
C ARG A 102 -9.77 -2.55 -26.64
N ASP A 103 -8.51 -2.22 -26.38
CA ASP A 103 -7.54 -1.86 -27.42
C ASP A 103 -6.10 -2.20 -27.00
N TYR A 104 -5.11 -1.74 -27.79
CA TYR A 104 -3.71 -2.08 -27.60
C TYR A 104 -3.12 -1.60 -26.26
N ARG A 105 -3.72 -0.58 -25.61
CA ARG A 105 -3.24 -0.04 -24.33
C ARG A 105 -3.44 -1.01 -23.18
N ASP A 106 -4.35 -1.97 -23.34
CA ASP A 106 -4.58 -3.06 -22.37
C ASP A 106 -3.56 -4.20 -22.52
N VAL A 107 -2.61 -4.08 -23.45
CA VAL A 107 -1.49 -5.03 -23.64
C VAL A 107 -2.00 -6.49 -23.79
N PRO A 108 -2.89 -6.77 -24.75
CA PRO A 108 -3.62 -8.06 -24.84
C PRO A 108 -2.74 -9.28 -25.13
N HIS A 109 -1.48 -9.07 -25.53
CA HIS A 109 -0.50 -10.15 -25.70
C HIS A 109 0.13 -10.61 -24.38
N PHE A 110 0.00 -9.81 -23.32
CA PHE A 110 0.56 -10.09 -22.00
C PHE A 110 -0.54 -10.38 -20.97
N TRP A 111 -1.67 -9.67 -21.06
CA TRP A 111 -2.80 -9.83 -20.14
C TRP A 111 -3.98 -10.53 -20.80
N ALA A 112 -4.55 -11.52 -20.12
CA ALA A 112 -5.75 -12.23 -20.52
C ALA A 112 -6.94 -11.85 -19.64
N THR A 113 -8.14 -11.89 -20.23
CA THR A 113 -9.41 -11.76 -19.49
C THR A 113 -9.46 -12.73 -18.31
N GLY A 114 -9.89 -12.25 -17.15
CA GLY A 114 -9.99 -13.05 -15.92
C GLY A 114 -8.69 -13.23 -15.14
N ASN A 115 -7.54 -12.74 -15.64
CA ASN A 115 -6.33 -12.64 -14.83
C ASN A 115 -6.61 -11.84 -13.56
N TYR A 116 -5.94 -12.18 -12.44
CA TYR A 116 -6.12 -11.53 -11.14
C TYR A 116 -7.50 -11.70 -10.48
N LYS A 117 -8.24 -12.75 -10.83
CA LYS A 117 -9.47 -13.12 -10.11
C LYS A 117 -9.21 -13.25 -8.61
N MET A 118 -10.10 -12.68 -7.80
CA MET A 118 -9.97 -12.58 -6.36
C MET A 118 -10.78 -13.66 -5.64
N ASP A 119 -10.24 -14.19 -4.54
CA ASP A 119 -11.06 -14.86 -3.51
C ASP A 119 -11.49 -13.81 -2.47
N GLU A 120 -12.63 -13.18 -2.74
CA GLU A 120 -13.13 -12.07 -1.92
C GLU A 120 -13.41 -12.51 -0.49
N GLN A 121 -13.97 -13.71 -0.29
CA GLN A 121 -14.30 -14.21 1.04
C GLN A 121 -13.03 -14.44 1.86
N ALA A 122 -11.99 -15.02 1.25
CA ALA A 122 -10.71 -15.22 1.92
C ALA A 122 -10.05 -13.88 2.30
N LEU A 123 -10.11 -12.88 1.41
CA LEU A 123 -9.56 -11.56 1.70
C LEU A 123 -10.34 -10.86 2.82
N ARG A 124 -11.67 -10.82 2.75
CA ARG A 124 -12.51 -10.17 3.78
C ARG A 124 -12.30 -10.74 5.18
N ARG A 125 -11.95 -12.04 5.31
CA ARG A 125 -11.59 -12.65 6.60
C ARG A 125 -10.28 -12.14 7.19
N GLN A 126 -9.39 -11.58 6.37
CA GLN A 126 -8.09 -11.06 6.80
C GLN A 126 -8.11 -9.56 7.06
N LEU A 127 -9.00 -8.82 6.40
CA LEU A 127 -9.16 -7.38 6.61
C LEU A 127 -9.64 -7.07 8.03
N ARG A 128 -9.10 -6.01 8.62
CA ARG A 128 -9.43 -5.56 9.98
C ARG A 128 -10.13 -4.20 10.00
N ARG A 129 -9.79 -3.32 9.06
CA ARG A 129 -10.29 -1.94 8.96
C ARG A 129 -10.56 -1.45 7.53
N ALA A 130 -9.90 -2.01 6.52
CA ALA A 130 -10.06 -1.56 5.14
C ALA A 130 -11.46 -1.93 4.62
N HIS A 131 -12.05 -1.00 3.89
CA HIS A 131 -13.33 -1.23 3.22
C HIS A 131 -13.07 -1.71 1.78
N LEU A 132 -13.45 -2.96 1.49
CA LEU A 132 -13.39 -3.52 0.14
C LEU A 132 -14.73 -3.29 -0.56
N VAL A 133 -14.69 -2.52 -1.65
CA VAL A 133 -15.78 -2.15 -2.55
C VAL A 133 -15.70 -2.94 -3.84
#